data_AF-A0A1Q3VB70-F1
#
_entry.id   AF-A0A1Q3VB70-F1
#
_cell.length_a   1.000
_cell.length_b   1.000
_cell.length_c   1.000
_cell.angle_alpha   90.00
_cell.angle_beta   90.00
_cell.angle_gamma   90.00
#
_symmetry.space_group_name_H-M   'P 1'
#
loop_
_entity.id
_entity.type
_entity.pdbx_description
1 polymer ?
#
loop_
_entity_poly.entity_id
_entity_poly.type
_entity_poly.pdbx_seq_one_letter_code
_entity_poly.pdbx_strand_id
1 'polypeptide(L)'
;MAGRIRQAREKSTLSNIEIASLARVDPGQTSRILDGKFRTVSGNVVQICNVLGVDPDGADGDNPPPSAQASTSAAWAKLEASVRRAWDGTPQGAERLARVIDAVAEVSGR
;
A
#
# COMPACT_ATOMS: atom_id res chain seq x y z
N MET A 1 5.13 -12.60 -9.66
CA MET A 1 4.38 -11.34 -9.42
C MET A 1 2.92 -11.40 -9.86
N ALA A 2 2.61 -11.52 -11.14
CA ALA A 2 1.22 -11.44 -11.65
C ALA A 2 0.23 -12.41 -10.95
N GLY A 3 0.66 -13.65 -10.66
CA GLY A 3 -0.17 -14.60 -9.89
C GLY A 3 -0.48 -14.14 -8.46
N ARG A 4 0.45 -13.45 -7.78
CA ARG A 4 0.25 -12.88 -6.43
C ARG A 4 -0.73 -11.73 -6.45
N ILE A 5 -0.62 -10.86 -7.45
CA ILE A 5 -1.58 -9.76 -7.66
C ILE A 5 -2.99 -10.31 -7.88
N ARG A 6 -3.14 -11.37 -8.69
CA ARG A 6 -4.45 -12.02 -8.90
C ARG A 6 -5.00 -12.63 -7.61
N GLN A 7 -4.18 -13.35 -6.85
CA GLN A 7 -4.63 -13.94 -5.58
C GLN A 7 -5.00 -12.87 -4.54
N ALA A 8 -4.22 -11.78 -4.43
CA ALA A 8 -4.54 -10.67 -3.56
C ALA A 8 -5.80 -9.92 -4.00
N ARG A 9 -6.02 -9.81 -5.32
CA ARG A 9 -7.25 -9.25 -5.90
C ARG A 9 -8.49 -10.06 -5.52
N GLU A 10 -8.42 -11.38 -5.62
CA GLU A 10 -9.52 -12.30 -5.26
C GLU A 10 -9.86 -12.24 -3.76
N LYS A 11 -8.86 -12.03 -2.90
CA LYS A 11 -9.04 -11.86 -1.45
C LYS A 11 -9.50 -10.45 -1.04
N SER A 12 -9.44 -9.49 -1.97
CA SER A 12 -9.81 -8.09 -1.71
C SER A 12 -11.29 -7.85 -1.95
N THR A 13 -11.94 -7.16 -1.03
CA THR A 13 -13.35 -6.73 -1.16
C THR A 13 -13.53 -5.46 -2.00
N LEU A 14 -12.43 -4.80 -2.38
CA LEU A 14 -12.45 -3.55 -3.14
C LEU A 14 -12.88 -3.81 -4.60
N SER A 15 -13.50 -2.84 -5.26
CA SER A 15 -13.72 -2.87 -6.71
C SER A 15 -12.46 -2.46 -7.48
N ASN A 16 -12.40 -2.77 -8.78
CA ASN A 16 -11.27 -2.33 -9.63
C ASN A 16 -11.16 -0.80 -9.68
N ILE A 17 -12.30 -0.10 -9.59
CA ILE A 17 -12.34 1.37 -9.59
C ILE A 17 -11.81 1.93 -8.27
N GLU A 18 -12.15 1.31 -7.13
CA GLU A 18 -11.60 1.71 -5.83
C GLU A 18 -10.09 1.46 -5.77
N ILE A 19 -9.61 0.34 -6.30
CA ILE A 19 -8.17 0.07 -6.40
C ILE A 19 -7.49 1.12 -7.28
N ALA A 20 -8.07 1.46 -8.43
CA ALA A 20 -7.53 2.49 -9.33
C ALA A 20 -7.44 3.86 -8.62
N SER A 21 -8.48 4.23 -7.89
CA SER A 21 -8.55 5.47 -7.11
C SER A 21 -7.51 5.50 -5.99
N LEU A 22 -7.43 4.44 -5.18
CA LEU A 22 -6.48 4.32 -4.07
C LEU A 22 -5.02 4.29 -4.55
N ALA A 23 -4.76 3.57 -5.65
CA ALA A 23 -3.43 3.49 -6.26
C ALA A 23 -3.06 4.76 -7.03
N ARG A 24 -4.03 5.65 -7.32
CA ARG A 24 -3.91 6.79 -8.23
C ARG A 24 -3.40 6.38 -9.62
N VAL A 25 -3.84 5.21 -10.07
CA VAL A 25 -3.51 4.65 -11.39
C VAL A 25 -4.76 4.70 -12.26
N ASP A 26 -4.58 5.04 -13.54
CA ASP A 26 -5.66 5.02 -14.52
C ASP A 26 -6.44 3.67 -14.49
N PRO A 27 -7.78 3.66 -14.57
CA PRO A 27 -8.58 2.43 -14.51
C PRO A 27 -8.23 1.39 -15.59
N GLY A 28 -7.84 1.84 -16.80
CA GLY A 28 -7.42 0.98 -17.89
C GLY A 28 -6.07 0.32 -17.63
N GLN A 29 -5.11 1.07 -17.06
CA GLN A 29 -3.84 0.51 -16.58
C GLN A 29 -4.04 -0.42 -15.39
N THR A 30 -4.91 -0.04 -14.45
CA THR A 30 -5.25 -0.86 -13.27
C THR A 30 -5.80 -2.21 -13.70
N SER A 31 -6.79 -2.23 -14.60
CA SER A 31 -7.38 -3.48 -15.10
C SER A 31 -6.34 -4.37 -15.78
N ARG A 32 -5.44 -3.79 -16.59
CA ARG A 32 -4.32 -4.54 -17.21
C ARG A 32 -3.38 -5.13 -16.16
N ILE A 33 -3.02 -4.38 -15.13
CA ILE A 33 -2.10 -4.83 -14.08
C ILE A 33 -2.73 -5.92 -13.21
N LEU A 34 -4.01 -5.76 -12.84
CA LEU A 34 -4.79 -6.77 -12.11
C LEU A 34 -4.93 -8.08 -12.91
N ASP A 35 -5.03 -7.98 -14.23
CA ASP A 35 -5.02 -9.12 -15.14
C ASP A 35 -3.62 -9.76 -15.32
N GLY A 36 -2.58 -9.17 -14.75
CA GLY A 36 -1.19 -9.61 -14.93
C GLY A 36 -0.58 -9.22 -16.28
N LYS A 37 -1.22 -8.32 -17.03
CA LYS A 37 -0.78 -7.87 -18.37
C LYS A 37 0.25 -6.73 -18.25
N PHE A 38 1.42 -7.04 -17.72
CA PHE A 38 2.58 -6.13 -17.67
C PHE A 38 3.89 -6.90 -17.89
N ARG A 39 4.90 -6.25 -18.47
CA ARG A 39 6.21 -6.88 -18.76
C ARG A 39 7.27 -6.53 -17.71
N THR A 40 7.15 -5.37 -17.07
CA THR A 40 8.09 -4.84 -16.08
C THR A 40 7.35 -4.32 -14.86
N VAL A 41 8.03 -4.29 -13.72
CA VAL A 41 7.51 -3.67 -12.48
C VAL A 41 7.67 -2.16 -12.62
N SER A 42 6.64 -1.52 -13.17
CA SER A 42 6.58 -0.06 -13.28
C SER A 42 6.06 0.57 -11.98
N GLY A 43 6.19 1.90 -11.85
CA GLY A 43 5.64 2.63 -10.70
C GLY A 43 4.15 2.34 -10.45
N ASN A 44 3.35 2.19 -11.52
CA ASN A 44 1.94 1.84 -11.42
C ASN A 44 1.73 0.41 -10.87
N VAL A 45 2.62 -0.53 -11.20
CA VAL A 45 2.57 -1.90 -10.66
C VAL A 45 2.87 -1.87 -9.16
N VAL A 46 3.88 -1.10 -8.74
CA VAL A 46 4.22 -0.92 -7.32
C VAL A 46 3.07 -0.28 -6.55
N GLN A 47 2.44 0.76 -7.09
CA GLN A 47 1.29 1.42 -6.46
C GLN A 47 0.11 0.45 -6.25
N ILE A 48 -0.20 -0.38 -7.25
CA ILE A 48 -1.26 -1.39 -7.14
C ILE A 48 -0.87 -2.49 -6.15
N CYS A 49 0.39 -2.93 -6.16
CA CYS A 49 0.94 -3.87 -5.19
C CYS A 49 0.79 -3.34 -3.76
N ASN A 50 1.08 -2.06 -3.51
CA ASN A 50 0.93 -1.45 -2.18
C ASN A 50 -0.53 -1.44 -1.71
N VAL A 51 -1.48 -1.12 -2.60
CA VAL A 51 -2.92 -1.17 -2.28
C VAL A 51 -3.39 -2.60 -1.99
N LEU A 52 -2.82 -3.58 -2.67
CA LEU A 52 -3.16 -5.00 -2.52
C LEU A 52 -2.34 -5.72 -1.44
N GLY A 53 -1.37 -5.05 -0.79
CA GLY A 53 -0.47 -5.67 0.18
C GLY A 53 0.47 -6.73 -0.42
N VAL A 54 0.83 -6.60 -1.69
CA VAL A 54 1.74 -7.52 -2.39
C VAL A 54 3.14 -6.91 -2.41
N ASP A 55 4.14 -7.64 -1.93
CA ASP A 55 5.54 -7.23 -2.06
C ASP A 55 6.01 -7.39 -3.53
N PRO A 56 6.49 -6.32 -4.20
CA PRO A 56 6.94 -6.32 -5.60
C PRO A 56 8.34 -6.93 -5.83
N ASP A 57 9.16 -7.15 -4.81
CA ASP A 57 10.55 -7.62 -4.96
C ASP A 57 10.71 -9.15 -4.86
N GLY A 58 9.60 -9.88 -4.81
CA GLY A 58 9.61 -11.31 -5.09
C GLY A 58 10.25 -12.19 -4.02
N ALA A 59 10.30 -11.74 -2.76
CA ALA A 59 10.44 -12.68 -1.65
C ALA A 59 9.19 -13.60 -1.64
N ASP A 60 9.34 -14.82 -2.18
CA ASP A 60 8.36 -15.90 -2.11
C ASP A 60 8.83 -16.95 -1.10
N GLY A 61 7.90 -17.47 -0.30
CA GLY A 61 8.04 -18.74 0.41
C GLY A 61 7.52 -18.71 1.84
N ASP A 62 6.25 -19.10 2.03
CA ASP A 62 5.61 -19.45 3.30
C ASP A 62 5.94 -18.60 4.54
N ASN A 63 5.00 -17.74 4.93
CA ASN A 63 4.84 -17.30 6.32
C ASN A 63 6.16 -16.84 6.99
N PRO A 64 6.59 -15.57 6.83
CA PRO A 64 7.81 -15.12 7.51
C PRO A 64 7.65 -15.28 9.03
N PRO A 65 8.70 -15.68 9.77
CA PRO A 65 8.59 -15.98 11.19
C PRO A 65 7.94 -14.78 11.91
N PRO A 66 6.99 -15.03 12.84
CA PRO A 66 6.08 -14.03 13.38
C PRO A 66 6.75 -12.92 14.22
N SER A 67 8.07 -12.81 14.24
CA SER A 67 8.81 -11.87 15.07
C SER A 67 9.24 -10.58 14.36
N ALA A 68 9.61 -10.60 13.07
CA ALA A 68 10.12 -9.40 12.39
C ALA A 68 9.01 -8.60 11.64
N GLN A 69 8.06 -9.32 11.06
CA GLN A 69 6.94 -8.71 10.33
C GLN A 69 5.77 -8.37 11.24
N ALA A 70 5.57 -9.05 12.39
CA ALA A 70 4.65 -8.58 13.41
C ALA A 70 5.15 -7.29 14.08
N SER A 71 6.46 -7.09 14.21
CA SER A 71 6.98 -5.80 14.67
C SER A 71 6.70 -4.69 13.67
N THR A 72 6.86 -4.95 12.36
CA THR A 72 6.56 -3.96 11.32
C THR A 72 5.05 -3.76 11.14
N SER A 73 4.23 -4.82 11.20
CA SER A 73 2.77 -4.74 11.09
C SER A 73 2.11 -4.21 12.36
N ALA A 74 2.64 -4.48 13.55
CA ALA A 74 2.17 -3.88 14.79
C ALA A 74 2.68 -2.45 14.95
N ALA A 75 3.91 -2.14 14.53
CA ALA A 75 4.38 -0.76 14.47
C ALA A 75 3.58 0.04 13.45
N TRP A 76 3.26 -0.54 12.29
CA TRP A 76 2.40 0.05 11.29
C TRP A 76 0.96 0.20 11.79
N ALA A 77 0.37 -0.84 12.39
CA ALA A 77 -0.98 -0.78 12.95
C ALA A 77 -1.07 0.25 14.10
N LYS A 78 -0.03 0.37 14.91
CA LYS A 78 0.06 1.40 15.96
C LYS A 78 0.20 2.79 15.37
N LEU A 79 0.99 2.96 14.30
CA LEU A 79 1.10 4.22 13.58
C LEU A 79 -0.25 4.59 12.94
N GLU A 80 -0.87 3.67 12.22
CA GLU A 80 -2.19 3.85 11.59
C GLU A 80 -3.25 4.22 12.64
N ALA A 81 -3.33 3.51 13.76
CA ALA A 81 -4.27 3.82 14.83
C ALA A 81 -4.01 5.20 15.45
N SER A 82 -2.73 5.58 15.61
CA SER A 82 -2.35 6.90 16.12
C SER A 82 -2.74 8.00 15.15
N VAL A 83 -2.47 7.83 13.86
CA VAL A 83 -2.83 8.78 12.80
C VAL A 83 -4.34 8.91 12.71
N ARG A 84 -5.08 7.79 12.72
CA ARG A 84 -6.55 7.79 12.67
C ARG A 84 -7.16 8.49 13.89
N ARG A 85 -6.57 8.34 15.08
CA ARG A 85 -7.03 9.03 16.29
C ARG A 85 -6.72 10.54 16.26
N ALA A 86 -5.57 10.91 15.70
CA ALA A 86 -5.14 12.31 15.62
C ALA A 86 -5.88 13.09 14.51
N TRP A 87 -6.43 12.38 13.52
CA TRP A 87 -7.15 13.01 12.42
C TRP A 87 -8.54 13.48 12.84
N ASP A 88 -8.80 14.77 12.65
CA ASP A 88 -10.09 15.42 12.90
C ASP A 88 -11.17 15.14 11.82
N GLY A 89 -10.87 14.27 10.85
CA GLY A 89 -11.75 13.93 9.73
C GLY A 89 -11.81 14.99 8.63
N THR A 90 -11.08 16.11 8.75
CA THR A 90 -11.09 17.18 7.75
C THR A 90 -9.93 17.04 6.76
N PRO A 91 -10.09 17.49 5.51
CA PRO A 91 -8.98 17.55 4.54
C PRO A 91 -7.80 18.39 5.04
N GLN A 92 -8.08 19.52 5.71
CA GLN A 92 -7.05 20.41 6.26
C GLN A 92 -6.29 19.74 7.42
N GLY A 93 -6.97 18.95 8.25
CA GLY A 93 -6.34 18.16 9.30
C GLY A 93 -5.43 17.06 8.74
N ALA A 94 -5.84 16.40 7.65
CA ALA A 94 -5.01 15.41 6.97
C ALA A 94 -3.72 16.02 6.40
N GLU A 95 -3.79 17.19 5.75
CA GLU A 95 -2.62 17.90 5.24
C GLU A 95 -1.65 18.33 6.34
N ARG A 96 -2.17 18.77 7.49
CA ARG A 96 -1.34 19.16 8.64
C ARG A 96 -0.62 17.95 9.23
N LEU A 97 -1.31 16.82 9.38
CA LEU A 97 -0.72 15.57 9.85
C LEU A 97 0.38 15.07 8.90
N ALA A 98 0.13 15.12 7.60
CA ALA A 98 1.13 14.76 6.59
C ALA A 98 2.39 15.61 6.72
N ARG A 99 2.25 16.94 6.81
CA ARG A 99 3.40 17.86 6.99
C ARG A 99 4.23 17.57 8.24
N VAL A 100 3.58 17.17 9.33
CA VAL A 100 4.30 16.81 10.57
C VAL A 100 5.09 15.52 10.38
N ILE A 101 4.51 14.52 9.72
CA ILE A 101 5.20 13.25 9.42
C ILE A 101 6.39 13.49 8.50
N ASP A 102 6.24 14.34 7.47
CA ASP A 102 7.31 14.70 6.54
C ASP A 102 8.47 15.42 7.25
N ALA A 103 8.17 16.37 8.14
CA ALA A 103 9.18 17.07 8.93
C ALA A 103 9.96 16.10 9.85
N VAL A 104 9.29 15.08 10.41
CA VAL A 104 9.96 14.03 11.19
C VAL A 104 10.88 13.17 10.32
N ALA A 105 10.50 12.90 9.07
CA ALA A 105 11.34 12.16 8.13
C ALA A 105 12.61 12.95 7.79
N GLU A 106 12.46 14.26 7.52
CA GLU A 106 13.57 15.18 7.23
C GLU A 106 14.59 15.24 8.38
N VAL A 107 14.12 15.37 9.63
CA VAL A 107 14.98 15.40 10.82
C VAL A 107 15.64 14.05 11.10
N SER A 108 15.01 12.95 10.70
CA SER A 108 15.54 11.59 10.88
C SER A 108 16.59 11.21 9.83
N GLY A 109 16.92 12.09 8.89
CA GLY A 109 17.91 11.86 7.84
C GLY A 109 17.49 10.79 6.83
N ARG A 110 16.18 10.64 6.60
CA ARG A 110 15.59 9.65 5.69
C ARG A 110 15.05 10.31 4.43
#